data_AF-A0A9C9GHY7-F1
#
_entry.id   AF-A0A9C9GHY7-F1
#
_cell.length_a   1.000
_cell.length_b   1.000
_cell.length_c   1.000
_cell.angle_alpha   90.00
_cell.angle_beta   90.00
_cell.angle_gamma   90.00
#
_symmetry.space_group_name_H-M   'P 1'
#
loop_
_entity.id
_entity.type
_entity.pdbx_description
1 polymer ?
#
loop_
_entity_poly.entity_id
_entity_poly.type
_entity_poly.pdbx_seq_one_letter_code
_entity_poly.pdbx_strand_id
1 'polypeptide(L)'
;MKGNAVKVRRLYKDKVLVGFAGATADAFTLFERFEGQLEKHNGQLVRSAVEMAKDWRTDRMLRKLEAMMIVANEEASLILSGTGDVIDTKDDLLAIGSGGAYAQAAARALFDNTELSAREVVEKSLNIAGDICIYTNQNLTLEEIKY
;
A
#
# COMPACT_ATOMS: atom_id res chain seq x y z
N MET A 1 -18.62 1.79 11.14
CA MET A 1 -17.31 2.13 10.53
C MET A 1 -17.52 3.31 9.59
N LYS A 2 -16.65 4.33 9.61
CA LYS A 2 -16.73 5.46 8.65
C LYS A 2 -16.47 4.92 7.24
N GLY A 3 -17.50 4.90 6.39
CA GLY A 3 -17.47 4.25 5.07
C GLY A 3 -16.66 4.97 3.99
N ASN A 4 -16.09 6.15 4.27
CA ASN A 4 -15.47 7.03 3.25
C ASN A 4 -14.00 7.34 3.55
N ALA A 5 -13.28 6.42 4.21
CA ALA A 5 -11.85 6.62 4.47
C ALA A 5 -11.05 6.40 3.18
N VAL A 6 -10.37 7.44 2.69
CA VAL A 6 -9.42 7.33 1.58
C VAL A 6 -8.09 6.85 2.15
N LYS A 7 -7.66 5.65 1.74
CA LYS A 7 -6.46 4.96 2.27
C LYS A 7 -5.33 4.83 1.25
N VAL A 8 -5.54 5.36 0.05
CA VAL A 8 -4.56 5.41 -1.03
C VAL A 8 -4.27 6.86 -1.39
N ARG A 9 -3.04 7.17 -1.75
CA ARG A 9 -2.62 8.52 -2.14
C ARG A 9 -1.50 8.43 -3.17
N ARG A 10 -1.33 9.50 -3.95
CA ARG A 10 -0.17 9.71 -4.80
C ARG A 10 0.85 10.61 -4.11
N LEU A 11 2.11 10.27 -4.26
CA LEU A 11 3.28 10.92 -3.70
C LEU A 11 4.31 11.19 -4.81
N TYR A 12 5.30 12.02 -4.50
CA TYR A 12 6.42 12.36 -5.38
C TYR A 12 6.00 12.71 -6.80
N LYS A 13 5.36 13.89 -6.94
CA LYS A 13 4.86 14.41 -8.23
C LYS A 13 3.93 13.43 -8.95
N ASP A 14 3.07 12.77 -8.18
CA ASP A 14 2.12 11.75 -8.62
C ASP A 14 2.72 10.49 -9.25
N LYS A 15 4.03 10.24 -9.05
CA LYS A 15 4.75 9.09 -9.61
C LYS A 15 4.85 7.88 -8.69
N VAL A 16 4.43 8.01 -7.44
CA VAL A 16 4.46 6.92 -6.45
C VAL A 16 3.06 6.76 -5.85
N LEU A 17 2.53 5.55 -5.87
CA LEU A 17 1.34 5.20 -5.11
C LEU A 17 1.74 4.78 -3.71
N VAL A 18 0.96 5.20 -2.73
CA VAL A 18 1.06 4.73 -1.36
C VAL A 18 -0.31 4.29 -0.84
N GLY A 19 -0.35 3.14 -0.20
CA GLY A 19 -1.52 2.60 0.49
C GLY A 19 -1.19 2.30 1.94
N PHE A 20 -2.15 2.51 2.86
CA PHE A 20 -1.91 2.35 4.29
C PHE A 20 -3.01 1.55 5.00
N ALA A 21 -2.60 0.69 5.93
CA ALA A 21 -3.50 -0.03 6.84
C ALA A 21 -3.14 0.29 8.30
N GLY A 22 -4.04 1.00 8.99
CA GLY A 22 -3.88 1.43 10.38
C GLY A 22 -4.83 2.59 10.72
N ALA A 23 -4.51 3.37 11.77
CA ALA A 23 -5.29 4.57 12.10
C ALA A 23 -4.99 5.73 11.14
N THR A 24 -6.03 6.47 10.73
CA THR A 24 -5.90 7.54 9.74
C THR A 24 -4.93 8.65 10.17
N ALA A 25 -4.80 8.92 11.47
CA ALA A 25 -3.85 9.90 11.99
C ALA A 25 -2.38 9.50 11.69
N ASP A 26 -2.07 8.21 11.82
CA ASP A 26 -0.73 7.68 11.59
C ASP A 26 -0.36 7.72 10.10
N ALA A 27 -1.35 7.53 9.22
CA ALA A 27 -1.17 7.56 7.77
C ALA A 27 -0.56 8.89 7.30
N PHE A 28 -1.06 10.02 7.79
CA PHE A 28 -0.57 11.34 7.40
C PHE A 28 0.91 11.53 7.75
N THR A 29 1.30 11.19 8.97
CA THR A 29 2.70 11.31 9.41
C THR A 29 3.63 10.41 8.59
N LEU A 30 3.22 9.18 8.28
CA LEU A 30 4.02 8.27 7.49
C LEU A 30 4.14 8.73 6.03
N PHE A 31 3.06 9.25 5.44
CA PHE A 31 3.09 9.79 4.08
C PHE A 31 4.00 11.01 3.96
N GLU A 32 3.91 11.97 4.89
CA GLU A 32 4.78 13.16 4.88
C GLU A 32 6.26 12.79 5.03
N ARG A 33 6.56 11.84 5.91
CA ARG A 33 7.94 11.34 6.08
C ARG A 33 8.43 10.61 4.84
N PHE A 34 7.59 9.79 4.23
CA PHE A 34 7.95 9.06 3.02
C PHE A 34 8.13 10.00 1.82
N GLU A 35 7.30 11.03 1.66
CA GLU A 35 7.49 12.10 0.67
C GLU A 35 8.87 12.76 0.84
N GLY A 36 9.24 13.11 2.08
CA GLY A 36 10.57 13.65 2.37
C GLY A 36 11.72 12.69 2.02
N GLN A 37 11.53 11.37 2.19
CA GLN A 37 12.51 10.37 1.76
C GLN A 37 12.59 10.24 0.23
N LEU A 38 11.46 10.38 -0.48
CA LEU A 38 11.43 10.40 -1.94
C LEU A 38 12.14 11.64 -2.48
N GLU A 39 11.91 12.83 -1.91
CA GLU A 39 12.58 14.06 -2.29
C GLU A 39 14.11 13.98 -2.08
N LYS A 40 14.55 13.53 -0.91
CA LYS A 40 15.99 13.38 -0.58
C LYS A 40 16.74 12.41 -1.49
N HIS A 41 16.05 11.40 -2.01
CA HIS A 41 16.64 10.36 -2.84
C HIS A 41 16.21 10.42 -4.30
N ASN A 42 15.70 11.59 -4.75
CA ASN A 42 15.31 11.83 -6.13
C ASN A 42 14.37 10.76 -6.70
N GLY A 43 13.42 10.30 -5.89
CA GLY A 43 12.39 9.34 -6.31
C GLY A 43 12.83 7.88 -6.38
N GLN A 44 14.04 7.54 -5.93
CA GLN A 44 14.51 6.14 -5.89
C GLN A 44 13.71 5.33 -4.87
N LEU A 45 12.64 4.66 -5.31
CA LEU A 45 11.63 4.04 -4.44
C LEU A 45 12.23 3.08 -3.41
N VAL A 46 13.05 2.12 -3.87
CA VAL A 46 13.68 1.11 -2.99
C VAL A 46 14.57 1.77 -1.94
N ARG A 47 15.33 2.79 -2.33
CA ARG A 47 16.22 3.51 -1.40
C ARG A 47 15.42 4.30 -0.37
N SER A 48 14.41 5.06 -0.81
CA SER A 48 13.52 5.81 0.07
C SER A 48 12.76 4.89 1.03
N ALA A 49 12.35 3.71 0.58
CA ALA A 49 11.69 2.69 1.40
C ALA A 49 12.61 2.17 2.51
N VAL A 50 13.87 1.87 2.20
CA VAL A 50 14.87 1.43 3.19
C VAL A 50 15.15 2.51 4.23
N GLU A 51 15.33 3.76 3.82
CA GLU A 51 15.55 4.87 4.77
C GLU A 51 14.30 5.15 5.61
N MET A 52 13.10 5.07 5.03
CA MET A 52 11.86 5.17 5.77
C MET A 52 11.70 4.06 6.81
N ALA A 53 12.03 2.82 6.47
CA ALA A 53 11.96 1.69 7.41
C ALA A 53 12.92 1.87 8.60
N LYS A 54 14.13 2.41 8.36
CA LYS A 54 15.08 2.77 9.43
C LYS A 54 14.51 3.88 10.32
N ASP A 55 13.98 4.95 9.72
CA ASP A 55 13.36 6.06 10.46
C ASP A 55 12.17 5.57 11.29
N TRP A 56 11.31 4.75 10.71
CA TRP A 56 10.13 4.21 11.39
C TRP A 56 10.51 3.35 12.60
N ARG A 57 11.50 2.46 12.45
CA ARG A 57 11.97 1.58 13.52
C ARG A 57 12.65 2.35 14.66
N THR A 58 13.38 3.43 14.35
CA THR A 58 14.18 4.18 15.33
C THR A 58 13.36 5.25 16.06
N ASP A 59 12.35 5.83 15.41
CA ASP A 59 11.47 6.82 16.02
C ASP A 59 10.58 6.19 17.12
N ARG A 60 10.65 6.75 18.33
CA ARG A 60 9.97 6.24 19.53
C ARG A 60 8.44 6.22 19.39
N MET A 61 7.87 7.15 18.63
CA MET A 61 6.43 7.22 18.38
C MET A 61 6.05 6.27 17.26
N LEU A 62 6.77 6.30 16.13
CA LEU A 62 6.38 5.53 14.95
C LEU A 62 6.48 4.02 15.14
N ARG A 63 7.49 3.52 15.88
CA ARG A 63 7.66 2.06 16.09
C ARG A 63 6.52 1.38 16.86
N LYS A 64 5.65 2.15 17.51
CA LYS A 64 4.47 1.64 18.24
C LYS A 64 3.24 1.48 17.34
N LEU A 65 3.32 2.00 16.11
CA LEU A 65 2.24 1.89 15.15
C LEU A 65 2.17 0.44 14.67
N GLU A 66 1.01 -0.18 14.80
CA GLU A 66 0.73 -1.52 14.24
C GLU A 66 0.40 -1.45 12.73
N ALA A 67 0.89 -0.42 12.07
CA ALA A 67 0.49 -0.09 10.73
C ALA A 67 1.45 -0.66 9.68
N MET A 68 0.89 -0.92 8.50
CA MET A 68 1.65 -1.33 7.31
C MET A 68 1.37 -0.37 6.16
N MET A 69 2.36 -0.23 5.27
CA MET A 69 2.29 0.63 4.10
C MET A 69 2.72 -0.15 2.85
N ILE A 70 1.96 -0.03 1.77
CA ILE A 70 2.39 -0.45 0.43
C ILE A 70 2.84 0.79 -0.32
N VAL A 71 3.99 0.73 -0.99
CA VAL A 71 4.51 1.79 -1.86
C VAL A 71 4.85 1.20 -3.22
N ALA A 72 4.50 1.88 -4.31
CA ALA A 72 4.72 1.37 -5.65
C ALA A 72 4.97 2.48 -6.68
N ASN A 73 5.84 2.23 -7.65
CA ASN A 73 6.06 3.04 -8.85
C ASN A 73 6.21 2.12 -10.08
N GLU A 74 6.68 2.67 -11.20
CA GLU A 74 6.92 1.89 -12.44
C GLU A 74 8.01 0.80 -12.30
N GLU A 75 8.87 0.89 -11.27
CA GLU A 75 10.04 0.03 -11.12
C GLU A 75 9.87 -1.06 -10.06
N ALA A 76 9.14 -0.79 -8.98
CA ALA A 76 9.00 -1.72 -7.86
C ALA A 76 7.73 -1.48 -7.04
N SER A 77 7.33 -2.51 -6.30
CA SER A 77 6.25 -2.48 -5.31
C SER A 77 6.69 -3.13 -4.00
N LEU A 78 6.56 -2.42 -2.88
CA LEU A 78 7.14 -2.81 -1.59
C LEU A 78 6.13 -2.68 -0.45
N ILE A 79 6.21 -3.59 0.53
CA ILE A 79 5.56 -3.45 1.85
C ILE A 79 6.57 -2.94 2.87
N LEU A 80 6.18 -1.94 3.65
CA LEU A 80 6.91 -1.36 4.77
C LEU A 80 6.13 -1.53 6.08
N SER A 81 6.85 -1.79 7.18
CA SER A 81 6.29 -1.97 8.51
C SER A 81 7.09 -1.23 9.58
N GLY A 82 6.45 -1.00 10.75
CA GLY A 82 7.09 -0.37 11.91
C GLY A 82 8.20 -1.19 12.58
N THR A 83 8.32 -2.48 12.25
CA THR A 83 9.44 -3.34 12.67
C THR A 83 10.71 -3.08 11.86
N GLY A 84 10.62 -2.28 10.80
CA GLY A 84 11.71 -1.92 9.91
C GLY A 84 11.89 -2.90 8.75
N ASP A 85 10.85 -3.66 8.39
CA ASP A 85 10.89 -4.57 7.26
C ASP A 85 10.61 -3.83 5.96
N VAL A 86 11.33 -4.22 4.91
CA VAL A 86 11.10 -3.81 3.52
C VAL A 86 10.96 -5.09 2.71
N ILE A 87 9.75 -5.36 2.25
CA ILE A 87 9.41 -6.65 1.64
C ILE A 87 9.01 -6.41 0.19
N ASP A 88 9.71 -7.07 -0.71
CA ASP A 88 9.36 -7.20 -2.12
C ASP A 88 8.69 -8.56 -2.34
N THR A 89 7.61 -8.59 -3.12
CA THR A 89 6.88 -9.82 -3.47
C THR A 89 7.06 -10.12 -4.95
N LYS A 90 7.48 -11.34 -5.27
CA LYS A 90 7.87 -11.76 -6.63
C LYS A 90 6.77 -11.68 -7.71
N ASP A 91 5.52 -11.48 -7.32
CA ASP A 91 4.36 -11.64 -8.21
C ASP A 91 3.59 -10.33 -8.44
N ASP A 92 4.16 -9.18 -8.07
CA ASP A 92 3.58 -7.82 -8.21
C ASP A 92 2.16 -7.65 -7.62
N LEU A 93 1.73 -8.59 -6.77
CA LEU A 93 0.42 -8.61 -6.11
C LEU A 93 0.61 -8.49 -4.60
N LEU A 94 0.40 -7.28 -4.09
CA LEU A 94 0.55 -6.94 -2.68
C LEU A 94 -0.79 -6.55 -2.08
N ALA A 95 -1.05 -7.01 -0.85
CA ALA A 95 -2.23 -6.64 -0.10
C ALA A 95 -1.90 -6.49 1.39
N ILE A 96 -2.53 -5.51 2.04
CA ILE A 96 -2.42 -5.27 3.49
C ILE A 96 -3.80 -5.02 4.10
N GLY A 97 -3.89 -5.13 5.43
CA GLY A 97 -5.12 -4.93 6.19
C GLY A 97 -5.95 -6.19 6.35
N SER A 98 -7.08 -6.06 7.07
CA SER A 98 -7.92 -7.18 7.51
C SER A 98 -8.50 -8.03 6.36
N GLY A 99 -8.76 -7.42 5.21
CA GLY A 99 -9.24 -8.11 4.01
C GLY A 99 -8.13 -8.52 3.04
N GLY A 100 -6.86 -8.25 3.37
CA GLY A 100 -5.74 -8.33 2.44
C GLY A 100 -5.53 -9.74 1.87
N ALA A 101 -5.59 -10.78 2.72
CA ALA A 101 -5.41 -12.16 2.27
C ALA A 101 -6.50 -12.61 1.29
N TYR A 102 -7.75 -12.19 1.50
CA TYR A 102 -8.86 -12.52 0.59
C TYR A 102 -8.69 -11.80 -0.76
N ALA A 103 -8.33 -10.51 -0.72
CA ALA A 103 -8.06 -9.73 -1.92
C ALA A 103 -6.88 -10.33 -2.69
N GLN A 104 -5.79 -10.68 -2.02
CA GLN A 104 -4.61 -11.25 -2.68
C GLN A 104 -4.90 -12.60 -3.32
N ALA A 105 -5.63 -13.49 -2.63
CA ALA A 105 -6.02 -14.79 -3.19
C ALA A 105 -6.91 -14.63 -4.44
N ALA A 106 -7.90 -13.74 -4.38
CA ALA A 106 -8.77 -13.44 -5.51
C ALA A 106 -8.01 -12.79 -6.68
N ALA A 107 -7.15 -11.81 -6.38
CA ALA A 107 -6.33 -11.13 -7.37
C ALA A 107 -5.39 -12.11 -8.07
N ARG A 108 -4.76 -13.03 -7.32
CA ARG A 108 -3.89 -14.06 -7.88
C ARG A 108 -4.63 -14.97 -8.85
N ALA A 109 -5.80 -15.45 -8.46
CA ALA A 109 -6.61 -16.30 -9.33
C ALA A 109 -7.04 -15.57 -10.62
N LEU A 110 -7.42 -14.30 -10.52
CA LEU A 110 -7.80 -13.50 -11.69
C LEU A 110 -6.60 -13.20 -12.59
N PHE A 111 -5.47 -12.81 -12.01
CA PHE A 111 -4.26 -12.47 -12.74
C PHE A 111 -3.71 -13.65 -13.54
N ASP A 112 -3.68 -14.85 -12.95
CA ASP A 112 -3.11 -16.04 -13.60
C ASP A 112 -4.05 -16.66 -14.67
N ASN A 113 -5.34 -16.34 -14.66
CA ASN A 113 -6.36 -17.08 -15.45
C ASN A 113 -7.24 -16.19 -16.34
N THR A 114 -6.96 -14.89 -16.45
CA THR A 114 -7.76 -13.96 -17.25
C THR A 114 -6.89 -12.94 -17.97
N GLU A 115 -7.47 -12.22 -18.93
CA GLU A 115 -6.84 -11.08 -19.62
C GLU A 115 -7.29 -9.73 -19.04
N LEU A 116 -7.74 -9.72 -17.78
CA LEU A 116 -8.20 -8.51 -17.13
C LEU A 116 -7.04 -7.53 -16.91
N SER A 117 -7.32 -6.24 -17.05
CA SER A 117 -6.37 -5.19 -16.69
C SER A 117 -6.07 -5.18 -15.18
N ALA A 118 -4.93 -4.61 -14.78
CA ALA A 118 -4.55 -4.47 -13.38
C ALA A 118 -5.66 -3.79 -12.55
N ARG A 119 -6.30 -2.76 -13.12
CA ARG A 119 -7.45 -2.08 -12.49
C ARG A 119 -8.62 -3.03 -12.25
N GLU A 120 -9.01 -3.82 -13.24
CA GLU A 120 -10.12 -4.77 -13.13
C GLU A 120 -9.82 -5.89 -12.12
N VAL A 121 -8.58 -6.39 -12.09
CA VAL A 121 -8.12 -7.38 -11.11
C VAL A 121 -8.24 -6.82 -9.69
N VAL A 122 -7.74 -5.60 -9.45
CA VAL A 122 -7.82 -4.94 -8.14
C VAL A 122 -9.27 -4.67 -7.74
N GLU A 123 -10.10 -4.16 -8.65
CA GLU A 123 -11.51 -3.86 -8.36
C GLU A 123 -12.31 -5.12 -7.99
N LYS A 124 -12.19 -6.19 -8.77
CA LYS A 124 -12.89 -7.45 -8.50
C LYS A 124 -12.40 -8.10 -7.21
N SER A 125 -11.10 -8.14 -6.99
CA SER A 125 -10.52 -8.76 -5.79
C SER A 125 -10.88 -8.02 -4.50
N LEU A 126 -10.91 -6.69 -4.52
CA LEU A 126 -11.35 -5.90 -3.36
C LEU A 126 -12.85 -6.06 -3.07
N ASN A 127 -13.69 -6.16 -4.10
CA ASN A 127 -15.11 -6.46 -3.92
C ASN A 127 -15.32 -7.84 -3.26
N ILE A 128 -14.64 -8.88 -3.75
CA ILE A 128 -14.66 -10.22 -3.13
C ILE A 128 -14.21 -10.15 -1.66
N ALA A 129 -13.15 -9.40 -1.36
CA ALA A 129 -12.69 -9.21 0.01
C ALA A 129 -13.73 -8.49 0.89
N GLY A 130 -14.47 -7.52 0.33
CA GLY A 130 -15.55 -6.81 1.00
C GLY A 130 -16.78 -7.69 1.29
N ASP A 131 -17.02 -8.71 0.48
CA ASP A 131 -18.11 -9.66 0.71
C ASP A 131 -17.77 -10.72 1.78
N ILE A 132 -16.47 -10.98 2.02
CA ILE A 132 -15.99 -11.99 2.96
C ILE A 132 -15.59 -11.39 4.31
N CYS A 133 -14.87 -10.27 4.30
CA CYS A 133 -14.29 -9.69 5.52
C CYS A 133 -15.22 -8.65 6.14
N ILE A 134 -15.70 -8.91 7.36
CA ILE A 134 -16.57 -7.98 8.12
C ILE A 134 -15.95 -6.60 8.40
N TYR A 135 -14.64 -6.44 8.19
CA TYR A 135 -13.89 -5.18 8.37
C TYR A 135 -13.55 -4.50 7.03
N THR A 136 -14.04 -5.01 5.91
CA THR A 136 -13.84 -4.46 4.57
C THR A 136 -15.22 -4.22 3.95
N ASN A 137 -15.39 -3.13 3.20
CA ASN A 137 -16.65 -2.78 2.55
C ASN A 137 -16.44 -2.63 1.04
N GLN A 138 -17.52 -2.42 0.28
CA GLN A 138 -17.45 -2.24 -1.17
C GLN A 138 -17.17 -0.78 -1.60
N ASN A 139 -16.86 0.13 -0.67
CA ASN A 139 -16.54 1.52 -1.01
C ASN A 139 -15.06 1.61 -1.39
N LEU A 140 -14.79 1.54 -2.69
CA LEU A 140 -13.42 1.51 -3.20
C LEU A 140 -12.92 2.90 -3.62
N THR A 141 -11.64 3.16 -3.36
CA THR A 141 -10.88 4.23 -4.02
C THR A 141 -9.72 3.57 -4.74
N LEU A 142 -9.66 3.76 -6.05
CA LEU A 142 -8.66 3.14 -6.92
C LEU A 142 -7.77 4.22 -7.52
N GLU A 143 -6.47 4.09 -7.30
CA GLU A 143 -5.44 4.95 -7.88
C GLU A 143 -4.58 4.16 -8.86
N GLU A 144 -4.09 4.84 -9.90
CA GLU A 144 -3.34 4.23 -11.00
C GLU A 144 -2.28 5.21 -11.51
N ILE A 145 -1.06 4.72 -11.70
CA ILE A 145 0.00 5.45 -12.41
C ILE A 145 -0.05 5.01 -13.87
N LYS A 146 -0.07 6.00 -14.78
CA LYS A 146 0.08 5.77 -16.21
C LYS A 146 1.52 6.06 -16.59
N TYR A 147 2.18 5.09 -17.21
CA TYR A 147 3.52 5.17 -17.77
C TYR A 147 3.45 4.90 -19.28
#